data_AF-A0A2V5Z272-F1
#
_entry.id   AF-A0A2V5Z272-F1
#
_cell.length_a   1.000
_cell.length_b   1.000
_cell.length_c   1.000
_cell.angle_alpha   90.00
_cell.angle_beta   90.00
_cell.angle_gamma   90.00
#
_symmetry.space_group_name_H-M   'P 1'
#
loop_
_entity.id
_entity.type
_entity.pdbx_description
1 polymer ?
#
loop_
_entity_poly.entity_id
_entity_poly.type
_entity_poly.pdbx_seq_one_letter_code
_entity_poly.pdbx_strand_id
1 'polypeptide(L)' 'QYTPIIFLTALVTRAEASTGLRIDEHPFLAKPIDIQELIKAIEAHVPARAKSVG' A
#
# COMPACT_ATOMS: atom_id res chain seq x y z
N GLN A 1 -10.78 -16.27 3.14
CA GLN A 1 -9.51 -15.88 2.47
C GLN A 1 -9.35 -14.39 2.66
N TYR A 2 -8.23 -13.92 3.24
CA TYR A 2 -7.95 -12.50 3.42
C TYR A 2 -6.93 -12.07 2.37
N THR A 3 -7.33 -11.16 1.48
CA THR A 3 -6.46 -10.58 0.44
C THR A 3 -6.29 -9.10 0.78
N PRO A 4 -5.08 -8.63 1.11
CA PRO A 4 -4.83 -7.21 1.31
C PRO A 4 -5.10 -6.43 0.02
N ILE A 5 -5.82 -5.31 0.12
CA ILE A 5 -6.12 -4.41 -1.00
C ILE A 5 -5.42 -3.07 -0.75
N ILE A 6 -4.74 -2.55 -1.76
CA ILE A 6 -4.10 -1.23 -1.75
C ILE A 6 -4.53 -0.50 -3.03
N PHE A 7 -5.10 0.70 -2.90
CA PHE A 7 -5.50 1.51 -4.05
C PHE A 7 -4.34 2.34 -4.59
N LEU A 8 -4.22 2.49 -5.92
CA LEU A 8 -3.22 3.36 -6.55
C LEU A 8 -3.93 4.41 -7.42
N THR A 9 -3.90 5.68 -7.01
CA THR A 9 -4.79 6.75 -7.50
C THR A 9 -4.03 7.89 -8.17
N ALA A 10 -4.66 8.65 -9.07
CA ALA A 10 -4.00 9.73 -9.84
C ALA A 10 -4.25 11.16 -9.32
N LEU A 11 -5.35 11.40 -8.60
CA LEU A 11 -5.81 12.75 -8.23
C LEU A 11 -5.59 13.11 -6.76
N VAL A 12 -4.85 12.28 -6.03
CA VAL A 12 -4.57 12.51 -4.61
C VAL A 12 -3.15 13.03 -4.48
N THR A 13 -2.99 14.16 -3.79
CA THR A 13 -1.66 14.73 -3.52
C THR A 13 -0.89 13.78 -2.60
N ARG A 14 0.45 13.74 -2.72
CA ARG A 14 1.29 12.96 -1.79
C ARG A 14 1.05 13.35 -0.32
N ALA A 15 0.64 14.60 -0.08
CA ALA A 15 0.27 15.09 1.24
C ALA A 15 -1.02 14.45 1.78
N GLU A 16 -2.01 14.19 0.94
CA GLU A 16 -3.23 13.47 1.33
C GLU A 16 -3.00 11.97 1.49
N ALA A 17 -2.06 11.38 0.74
CA ALA A 17 -1.66 9.99 0.93
C ALA A 17 -0.90 9.77 2.26
N SER A 18 -0.18 10.76 2.76
CA SER A 18 0.61 10.65 4.00
C SER A 18 -0.19 10.94 5.29
N THR A 19 -1.40 11.48 5.20
CA THR A 19 -2.25 11.81 6.37
C THR A 19 -3.05 10.64 6.92
N GLY A 20 -2.90 9.43 6.36
CA GLY A 20 -3.63 8.24 6.82
C GLY A 20 -5.10 8.21 6.36
N LEU A 21 -5.46 8.99 5.33
CA LEU A 21 -6.73 8.84 4.64
C LEU A 21 -6.86 7.41 4.09
N ARG A 22 -8.08 6.87 4.11
CA ARG A 22 -8.39 5.51 3.62
C ARG A 22 -9.49 5.62 2.58
N ILE A 23 -9.44 4.75 1.56
CA ILE A 23 -10.53 4.56 0.61
C ILE A 23 -11.22 3.26 1.02
N ASP A 24 -12.47 3.32 1.46
CA ASP A 24 -13.21 2.16 1.96
C ASP A 24 -12.42 1.32 2.99
N GLU A 25 -11.81 1.97 3.99
CA GLU A 25 -10.92 1.34 5.00
C GLU A 25 -9.59 0.77 4.47
N HIS A 26 -9.32 0.88 3.17
CA HIS A 26 -8.09 0.42 2.55
C HIS A 26 -7.05 1.54 2.40
N PRO A 27 -5.75 1.22 2.53
CA PRO A 27 -4.68 2.15 2.19
C PRO A 27 -4.75 2.54 0.71
N PHE A 28 -4.24 3.73 0.40
CA PHE A 28 -4.02 4.14 -0.98
C PHE A 28 -2.67 4.84 -1.17
N LEU A 29 -2.16 4.77 -2.39
CA LEU A 29 -0.91 5.38 -2.87
C LEU A 29 -1.22 6.35 -4.00
N ALA A 30 -0.40 7.39 -4.15
CA ALA A 30 -0.54 8.40 -5.20
C ALA A 30 0.35 8.08 -6.42
N LYS A 31 -0.15 8.36 -7.62
CA LYS A 31 0.64 8.38 -8.87
C LYS A 31 1.21 9.80 -9.10
N PRO A 32 2.40 9.92 -9.70
CA PRO A 32 3.35 8.84 -10.00
C PRO A 32 3.98 8.29 -8.71
N ILE A 33 4.10 6.95 -8.66
CA ILE A 33 4.64 6.21 -7.52
C ILE A 33 6.06 5.75 -7.82
N ASP A 34 6.93 5.77 -6.82
CA ASP A 34 8.24 5.13 -6.91
C ASP A 34 8.12 3.61 -6.70
N ILE A 35 8.89 2.82 -7.45
CA ILE A 35 8.81 1.35 -7.36
C ILE A 35 9.23 0.83 -5.98
N GLN A 36 10.23 1.44 -5.32
CA GLN A 36 10.65 1.02 -3.99
C GLN A 36 9.59 1.38 -2.94
N GLU A 37 8.88 2.49 -3.12
CA GLU A 37 7.74 2.86 -2.29
C GLU A 37 6.60 1.83 -2.41
N LEU A 38 6.30 1.39 -3.63
CA LEU A 38 5.29 0.35 -3.88
C LEU A 38 5.67 -0.99 -3.24
N ILE A 39 6.92 -1.42 -3.38
CA ILE A 39 7.41 -2.68 -2.79
C ILE A 39 7.24 -2.66 -1.27
N LYS A 40 7.67 -1.58 -0.61
CA LYS A 40 7.53 -1.42 0.85
C LYS A 40 6.07 -1.48 1.31
N ALA A 41 5.17 -0.84 0.57
CA ALA A 41 3.74 -0.88 0.87
C ALA A 41 3.15 -2.28 0.76
N ILE A 42 3.58 -3.06 -0.24
CA ILE A 42 3.18 -4.47 -0.39
C ILE A 42 3.72 -5.29 0.78
N GLU A 43 5.01 -5.22 1.06
CA GLU A 43 5.68 -5.99 2.13
C GLU A 43 5.06 -5.75 3.51
N ALA A 44 4.62 -4.51 3.80
CA ALA A 44 3.93 -4.16 5.05
C ALA A 44 2.58 -4.88 5.23
N HIS A 45 1.95 -5.32 4.13
CA HIS A 45 0.63 -5.95 4.15
C HIS A 45 0.67 -7.46 3.85
N VAL A 46 1.83 -8.02 3.48
CA VAL A 46 1.99 -9.48 3.36
C VAL A 46 2.05 -10.07 4.77
N PRO A 47 1.19 -11.05 5.12
CA PRO A 47 1.29 -11.73 6.40
C PRO A 47 2.67 -12.38 6.55
N ALA A 48 3.27 -12.29 7.74
CA ALA A 48 4.63 -12.78 8.07
C ALA A 48 4.92 -14.27 7.74
N ARG A 49 3.92 -15.01 7.26
CA ARG A 49 4.01 -16.43 6.86
C ARG A 49 4.95 -16.69 5.67
N ALA A 50 5.41 -15.67 4.95
CA ALA A 50 6.42 -15.81 3.91
C ALA A 50 7.88 -15.76 4.43
N LYS A 51 8.12 -15.54 5.74
CA LYS A 51 9.47 -15.61 6.34
C LYS A 51 9.91 -17.02 6.74
N SER A 52 9.13 -18.06 6.41
CA SER A 52 9.50 -19.45 6.62
C SER A 52 9.67 -20.20 5.30
N VAL A 53 10.66 -19.80 4.51
CA VAL A 53 11.38 -20.73 3.64
C VAL A 53 12.85 -20.39 3.84
N GLY A 54 13.55 -21.26 4.57
CA GLY A 54 15.00 -21.20 4.73
C GLY A 54 15.73 -21.64 3.48
#